data_AF-A0A381N865-F1
#
_entry.id   AF-A0A381N865-F1
#
_cell.length_a   1.000
_cell.length_b   1.000
_cell.length_c   1.000
_cell.angle_alpha   90.00
_cell.angle_beta   90.00
_cell.angle_gamma   90.00
#
_symmetry.space_group_name_H-M   'P 1'
#
loop_
_entity.id
_entity.type
_entity.pdbx_description
1 polymer ?
#
loop_
_entity_poly.entity_id
_entity_poly.type
_entity_poly.pdbx_seq_one_letter_code
_entity_poly.pdbx_strand_id
1 'polypeptide(L)' 'VAAHSGSACASEVLEPSPVLEAMGVDAQRSLRLSVGWNTTDADLDAALDAVPGILGDLRALR' A
#
# COMPACT_ATOMS: atom_id res chain seq x y z
N VAL A 1 0.51 -1.77 12.98
CA VAL A 1 0.52 -1.31 11.57
C VAL A 1 -0.35 -2.25 10.73
N ALA A 2 -1.14 -1.72 9.79
CA ALA A 2 -1.89 -2.52 8.83
C ALA A 2 -1.62 -2.06 7.39
N ALA A 3 -1.45 -2.99 6.44
CA ALA A 3 -1.15 -2.72 5.04
C ALA A 3 -2.26 -3.24 4.13
N HIS A 4 -2.67 -2.43 3.16
CA HIS A 4 -3.76 -2.74 2.24
C HIS A 4 -3.32 -2.36 0.83
N SER A 5 -3.37 -3.30 -0.12
CA SER A 5 -3.35 -2.98 -1.55
C SER A 5 -4.68 -2.34 -1.94
N GLY A 6 -4.72 -1.50 -2.98
CA GLY A 6 -5.97 -0.88 -3.48
C GLY A 6 -7.04 -1.83 -4.00
N SER A 7 -6.97 -3.12 -3.69
CA SER A 7 -8.07 -4.08 -3.76
C SER A 7 -9.01 -3.88 -2.57
N ALA A 8 -10.32 -3.96 -2.75
CA ALA A 8 -11.25 -3.97 -1.64
C ALA A 8 -10.94 -5.16 -0.71
N CYS A 9 -10.38 -4.90 0.49
CA CYS A 9 -9.80 -5.90 1.40
C CYS A 9 -10.76 -6.96 1.99
N ALA A 10 -11.95 -7.14 1.43
CA ALA A 10 -12.92 -8.16 1.82
C ALA A 10 -13.55 -8.90 0.62
N SER A 11 -13.09 -8.65 -0.60
CA SER A 11 -13.65 -9.25 -1.81
C SER A 11 -12.87 -10.53 -2.18
N GLU A 12 -13.58 -11.64 -2.37
CA GLU A 12 -13.03 -12.88 -2.95
C GLU A 12 -12.51 -12.68 -4.39
N VAL A 13 -12.88 -11.54 -5.00
CA VAL A 13 -12.45 -11.10 -6.33
C VAL A 13 -11.50 -9.92 -6.17
N LEU A 14 -10.36 -9.95 -6.87
CA LEU A 14 -9.39 -8.84 -6.91
C LEU A 14 -9.92 -7.64 -7.70
N GLU A 15 -11.02 -7.04 -7.25
CA GLU A 15 -11.57 -5.84 -7.88
C GLU A 15 -10.80 -4.59 -7.42
N PRO A 16 -10.52 -3.66 -8.34
CA PRO A 16 -9.92 -2.38 -7.99
C PRO A 16 -10.82 -1.58 -7.04
N SER A 17 -10.21 -0.76 -6.18
CA SER A 17 -10.95 0.05 -5.21
C SER A 17 -11.81 1.11 -5.92
N PRO A 18 -13.13 1.11 -5.72
CA PRO A 18 -14.02 2.11 -6.32
C PRO A 18 -13.73 3.53 -5.80
N VAL A 19 -13.13 3.66 -4.61
CA VAL A 19 -12.70 4.95 -4.07
C VAL A 19 -11.53 5.52 -4.86
N LEU A 20 -10.53 4.67 -5.18
CA LEU A 20 -9.36 5.10 -5.94
C LEU A 20 -9.72 5.39 -7.40
N GLU A 21 -10.64 4.61 -7.97
CA GLU A 21 -11.22 4.89 -9.29
C GLU A 21 -11.94 6.24 -9.31
N ALA A 22 -12.78 6.53 -8.31
CA ALA A 22 -13.45 7.82 -8.19
C ALA A 22 -12.48 9.00 -8.01
N MET A 23 -11.31 8.76 -7.40
CA MET A 23 -10.23 9.75 -7.29
C MET A 23 -9.43 9.92 -8.59
N GLY A 24 -9.66 9.09 -9.62
CA GLY A 24 -8.94 9.13 -10.88
C GLY A 24 -7.48 8.66 -10.78
N VAL A 25 -7.15 7.80 -9.81
CA VAL A 25 -5.80 7.26 -9.61
C VAL A 25 -5.76 5.74 -9.87
N ASP A 26 -4.56 5.21 -10.13
CA ASP A 26 -4.38 3.78 -10.38
C ASP A 26 -4.61 2.95 -9.11
N ALA A 27 -5.78 2.33 -9.02
CA ALA A 27 -6.16 1.47 -7.92
C ALA A 27 -5.29 0.21 -7.81
N GLN A 28 -4.80 -0.32 -8.94
CA GLN A 28 -3.97 -1.54 -8.99
C GLN A 28 -2.53 -1.28 -8.53
N ARG A 29 -2.07 -0.02 -8.55
CA ARG A 29 -0.73 0.40 -8.12
C ARG A 29 -0.76 1.31 -6.90
N SER A 30 -1.61 0.98 -5.95
CA SER A 30 -1.77 1.75 -4.71
C SER A 30 -1.49 0.88 -3.47
N LEU A 31 -0.91 1.53 -2.46
CA LEU A 31 -0.63 0.96 -1.15
C LEU A 31 -1.09 1.94 -0.08
N ARG A 32 -1.91 1.48 0.87
CA ARG A 32 -2.29 2.23 2.05
C ARG A 32 -1.69 1.56 3.28
N LEU A 33 -0.86 2.32 4.01
CA LEU A 33 -0.40 1.96 5.34
C LEU A 33 -1.21 2.74 6.38
N SER A 34 -1.79 2.02 7.34
CA SER A 34 -2.54 2.61 8.45
C SER A 34 -1.81 2.34 9.76
N VAL A 35 -1.61 3.42 10.53
CA VAL A 35 -0.94 3.41 11.84
C VAL A 35 -1.95 3.71 12.94
N GLY A 36 -1.61 3.37 14.17
CA GLY A 36 -2.49 3.52 15.32
C GLY A 36 -1.72 3.96 16.57
N TRP A 37 -2.43 4.03 17.70
CA TRP A 37 -1.90 4.53 18.97
C TRP A 37 -0.64 3.80 19.48
N ASN A 38 -0.41 2.56 19.03
CA ASN A 38 0.72 1.73 19.40
C ASN A 38 1.82 1.67 18.32
N THR A 39 1.71 2.44 17.24
CA THR A 39 2.77 2.52 16.22
C THR A 39 3.87 3.44 16.73
N THR A 40 5.11 3.00 16.60
CA THR A 40 6.30 3.69 17.09
C THR A 40 7.08 4.34 15.95
N ASP A 41 7.97 5.27 16.27
CA ASP A 41 8.87 5.87 15.29
C ASP A 41 9.75 4.81 14.60
N ALA A 42 10.17 3.77 15.34
CA ALA A 42 10.92 2.65 14.79
C ALA A 42 10.13 1.87 13.72
N ASP A 43 8.81 1.74 13.87
CA ASP A 43 7.96 1.14 12.83
C ASP A 43 7.92 1.98 11.55
N LEU A 44 7.93 3.32 11.71
CA LEU A 44 7.94 4.26 10.59
C LEU A 44 9.30 4.26 9.89
N ASP A 45 10.39 4.29 10.65
CA ASP A 45 11.76 4.23 10.13
C ASP A 45 11.96 2.94 9.31
N ALA A 46 11.52 1.79 9.85
CA ALA A 46 11.57 0.52 9.13
C ALA A 46 10.79 0.55 7.81
N ALA A 47 9.63 1.21 7.77
CA ALA A 47 8.86 1.37 6.54
C ALA A 47 9.54 2.31 5.54
N LEU A 48 10.12 3.41 6.01
CA LEU A 48 10.85 4.38 5.19
C LEU A 48 12.11 3.78 4.57
N ASP A 49 12.78 2.86 5.27
CA ASP A 49 13.94 2.15 4.75
C ASP A 49 13.54 1.06 3.74
N ALA A 50 12.50 0.28 4.03
CA ALA A 50 12.16 -0.89 3.23
C ALA A 50 11.39 -0.56 1.93
N VAL A 51 10.38 0.33 2.01
CA VAL A 51 9.45 0.57 0.90
C VAL A 51 10.15 1.07 -0.38
N PRO A 52 11.05 2.06 -0.33
CA PRO A 52 11.74 2.54 -1.52
C PRO A 52 12.59 1.46 -2.21
N GLY A 53 13.28 0.62 -1.44
CA GLY A 53 14.09 -0.48 -1.95
C GLY A 53 13.24 -1.50 -2.71
N ILE A 54 12.15 -1.97 -2.08
CA ILE A 54 11.20 -2.91 -2.69
C ILE A 54 10.60 -2.33 -3.98
N LEU A 55 10.22 -1.04 -3.97
CA LEU A 55 9.70 -0.39 -5.18
C LEU A 55 10.76 -0.28 -6.28
N GLY A 56 12.03 -0.06 -5.92
CA GLY A 56 13.15 -0.07 -6.86
C GLY A 56 13.28 -1.43 -7.56
N ASP A 57 13.31 -2.50 -6.78
CA ASP A 57 13.42 -3.88 -7.30
C ASP A 57 12.23 -4.25 -8.20
N LEU A 58 11.00 -3.96 -7.76
CA LEU A 58 9.79 -4.22 -8.54
C LEU A 58 9.74 -3.44 -9.86
N ARG A 59 10.29 -2.22 -9.88
CA ARG A 59 10.39 -1.39 -11.09
C ARG A 59 11.48 -1.92 -12.04
N ALA A 60 12.51 -2.57 -11.54
CA ALA A 60 13.59 -3.14 -12.34
C ALA A 60 13.21 -4.47 -13.03
N LEU A 61 12.17 -5.16 -12.56
CA LEU A 61 11.62 -6.38 -13.18
C LEU A 61 10.77 -6.11 -14.44
N ARG A 62 10.58 -4.84 -14.81
CA ARG A 62 9.74 -4.40 -15.93
C ARG A 62 10.52 -4.16 -17.20
#